data_AF-A0A7M1Q9M8-F1
#
_entry.id   AF-A0A7M1Q9M8-F1
#
_cell.length_a   1.000
_cell.length_b   1.000
_cell.length_c   1.000
_cell.angle_alpha   90.00
_cell.angle_beta   90.00
_cell.angle_gamma   90.00
#
_symmetry.space_group_name_H-M   'P 1'
#
loop_
_entity.id
_entity.type
_entity.pdbx_description
1 polymer ?
#
loop_
_entity_poly.entity_id
_entity_poly.type
_entity_poly.pdbx_seq_one_letter_code
_entity_poly.pdbx_strand_id
1 'polypeptide(L)'
;MLAVWVEQLLGYASGALAAIREEERYPAFMAWAREEGAVLMGGDLAMAQALAPILWSQTPLERAGFTCEPLARPGRNEPCWCDSGRKTKHCCGAVSMPAEVPDHLMWMLSLRDWKGPTLKAALESGNAPAQALLEAGLIAAETGQRGRAQQILESLFQRADWSRLPAQAEPAFELLIDLYQERGFIRKRAELLDEVLDRGPLFLRGVALERLCLMHLDNDDLDSARSAFVRAQQALPDSPTLAYIEAMLLLHEGHEEEAAERARFWFRRLARKGELEPDQLQFLADLAENPGATLADQLLNAEEDLAEPLAALQELLSELPTARGLDVRRTTAGELEYHSSAREDTLFAAWQKVFQVEVDDESALGLKGDPWVQAGDWLREICAHPEWLDSPRVVESLTLALTSRFGSLPWMSPSLFEPLADRLERWLERVREEGVGSFLWDSADNAVLLRTGLALVVGMERGARERSRRLAERLLSLDDQDSLGLQELVLDQLLREGRNRDALAVTETRRDDTPVLGLLMGRALALFRLERIDEANEALREVRHHNPHALPMLCAEQTRPVQLGPDSVAEPGTRAEAWQYRTLMRDQWRATPGALAWLQETLDD
;
A
#
# COMPACT_ATOMS: atom_id res chain seq x y z
N MET A 1 -23.48 13.15 -33.05
CA MET A 1 -24.65 12.28 -33.31
C MET A 1 -24.71 11.09 -32.37
N LEU A 2 -23.63 10.32 -32.17
CA LEU A 2 -23.64 9.17 -31.23
C LEU A 2 -23.80 9.57 -29.75
N ALA A 3 -23.08 10.60 -29.27
CA ALA A 3 -23.20 11.07 -27.88
C ALA A 3 -24.64 11.50 -27.51
N VAL A 4 -25.29 12.27 -28.39
CA VAL A 4 -26.69 12.70 -28.22
C VAL A 4 -27.65 11.51 -28.18
N TRP A 5 -27.41 10.48 -29.01
CA TRP A 5 -28.20 9.25 -28.97
C TRP A 5 -28.03 8.49 -27.65
N VAL A 6 -26.80 8.39 -27.13
CA VAL A 6 -26.54 7.71 -25.86
C VAL A 6 -27.26 8.41 -24.70
N GLU A 7 -27.19 9.74 -24.62
CA GLU A 7 -27.91 10.51 -23.60
C GLU A 7 -29.43 10.31 -23.71
N GLN A 8 -29.99 10.38 -24.93
CA GLN A 8 -31.41 10.14 -25.15
C GLN A 8 -31.84 8.71 -24.80
N LEU A 9 -31.03 7.72 -25.18
CA LEU A 9 -31.27 6.31 -24.85
C LEU A 9 -31.24 6.09 -23.34
N LEU A 10 -30.27 6.65 -22.62
CA LEU A 10 -30.19 6.54 -21.16
C LEU A 10 -31.37 7.22 -20.47
N GLY A 11 -31.78 8.40 -20.93
CA GLY A 11 -32.96 9.10 -20.43
C GLY A 11 -34.24 8.30 -20.64
N TYR A 12 -34.45 7.79 -21.87
CA TYR A 12 -35.59 6.96 -22.20
C TYR A 12 -35.59 5.64 -21.41
N ALA A 13 -34.44 4.95 -21.32
CA ALA A 13 -34.34 3.67 -20.63
C ALA A 13 -34.55 3.80 -19.11
N SER A 14 -34.10 4.89 -18.51
CA SER A 14 -34.35 5.19 -17.09
C SER A 14 -35.84 5.44 -16.83
N GLY A 15 -36.50 6.23 -17.68
CA GLY A 15 -37.96 6.43 -17.61
C GLY A 15 -38.73 5.13 -17.86
N ALA A 16 -38.28 4.33 -18.83
CA ALA A 16 -38.88 3.04 -19.15
C ALA A 16 -38.77 2.06 -17.99
N LEU A 17 -37.62 2.00 -17.31
CA LEU A 17 -37.43 1.17 -16.13
C LEU A 17 -38.40 1.54 -15.00
N ALA A 18 -38.57 2.84 -14.74
CA ALA A 18 -39.53 3.32 -13.75
C ALA A 18 -40.96 2.89 -14.11
N ALA A 19 -41.40 3.13 -15.35
CA ALA A 19 -42.73 2.75 -15.83
C ALA A 19 -42.97 1.24 -15.81
N ILE A 20 -41.97 0.42 -16.18
CA ILE A 20 -42.08 -1.05 -16.13
C ILE A 20 -42.29 -1.52 -14.69
N ARG A 21 -41.65 -0.92 -13.70
CA ARG A 21 -41.73 -1.35 -12.30
C ARG A 21 -43.05 -1.02 -11.61
N GLU A 22 -43.83 -0.07 -12.13
CA GLU A 22 -45.12 0.28 -11.53
C GLU A 22 -46.15 -0.86 -11.68
N GLU A 23 -46.21 -1.49 -12.86
CA GLU A 23 -47.23 -2.51 -13.16
C GLU A 23 -46.67 -3.85 -13.64
N GLU A 24 -45.42 -3.91 -14.10
CA GLU A 24 -44.76 -5.06 -14.74
C GLU A 24 -45.65 -5.74 -15.80
N ARG A 25 -46.37 -4.92 -16.58
CA ARG A 25 -47.27 -5.32 -17.67
C ARG A 25 -46.94 -4.61 -18.97
N TYR A 26 -46.69 -5.39 -20.01
CA TYR A 26 -46.30 -4.86 -21.31
C TYR A 26 -47.29 -3.85 -21.94
N PRO A 27 -48.62 -4.07 -21.91
CA PRO A 27 -49.57 -3.09 -22.48
C PRO A 27 -49.56 -1.74 -21.77
N ALA A 28 -49.39 -1.72 -20.44
CA ALA A 28 -49.30 -0.49 -19.66
C ALA A 28 -48.02 0.27 -20.01
N PHE A 29 -46.89 -0.44 -20.09
CA PHE A 29 -45.62 0.14 -20.54
C PHE A 29 -45.69 0.69 -21.98
N MET A 30 -46.41 0.04 -22.89
CA MET A 30 -46.62 0.57 -24.24
C MET A 30 -47.48 1.83 -24.28
N ALA A 31 -48.38 2.04 -23.31
CA ALA A 31 -49.10 3.31 -23.17
C ALA A 31 -48.14 4.43 -22.76
N TRP A 32 -47.31 4.19 -21.73
CA TRP A 32 -46.24 5.11 -21.32
C TRP A 32 -45.31 5.47 -22.48
N ALA A 33 -44.88 4.47 -23.27
CA ALA A 33 -43.99 4.69 -24.40
C ALA A 33 -44.57 5.63 -25.47
N ARG A 34 -45.90 5.68 -25.62
CA ARG A 34 -46.60 6.53 -26.60
C ARG A 34 -46.79 7.96 -26.12
N GLU A 35 -46.81 8.16 -24.81
CA GLU A 35 -47.04 9.45 -24.19
C GLU A 35 -45.71 10.04 -23.73
N GLU A 36 -45.26 9.69 -22.53
CA GLU A 36 -44.03 10.20 -21.93
C GLU A 36 -42.77 9.75 -22.68
N GLY A 37 -42.73 8.50 -23.16
CA GLY A 37 -41.60 7.99 -23.92
C GLY A 37 -41.35 8.78 -25.21
N ALA A 38 -42.40 9.24 -25.90
CA ALA A 38 -42.27 10.06 -27.09
C ALA A 38 -41.68 11.44 -26.77
N VAL A 39 -42.02 12.03 -25.62
CA VAL A 39 -41.45 13.30 -25.14
C VAL A 39 -39.94 13.16 -24.89
N LEU A 40 -39.52 12.07 -24.23
CA LEU A 40 -38.10 11.78 -23.97
C LEU A 40 -37.28 11.57 -25.26
N MET A 41 -37.93 11.12 -26.34
CA MET A 41 -37.33 11.01 -27.68
C MET A 41 -37.51 12.28 -28.54
N GLY A 42 -37.67 13.45 -27.92
CA GLY A 42 -37.78 14.73 -28.64
C GLY A 42 -39.04 14.85 -29.51
N GLY A 43 -40.11 14.12 -29.17
CA GLY A 43 -41.36 14.04 -29.92
C GLY A 43 -41.40 12.93 -30.97
N ASP A 44 -40.34 12.13 -31.13
CA ASP A 44 -40.33 11.00 -32.08
C ASP A 44 -41.07 9.78 -31.52
N LEU A 45 -42.38 9.73 -31.77
CA LEU A 45 -43.25 8.62 -31.40
C LEU A 45 -42.81 7.29 -32.04
N ALA A 46 -42.31 7.31 -33.27
CA ALA A 46 -41.95 6.09 -33.99
C ALA A 46 -40.72 5.43 -33.34
N MET A 47 -39.72 6.25 -32.97
CA MET A 47 -38.55 5.79 -32.23
C MET A 47 -38.91 5.25 -30.85
N ALA A 48 -39.71 5.98 -30.08
CA ALA A 48 -40.17 5.54 -28.77
C ALA A 48 -40.91 4.19 -28.82
N GLN A 49 -41.83 4.02 -29.77
CA GLN A 49 -42.56 2.76 -29.96
C GLN A 49 -41.67 1.60 -30.42
N ALA A 50 -40.61 1.87 -31.19
CA ALA A 50 -39.68 0.85 -31.66
C ALA A 50 -38.70 0.41 -30.57
N LEU A 51 -38.34 1.32 -29.66
CA LEU A 51 -37.39 1.07 -28.57
C LEU A 51 -38.01 0.30 -27.39
N ALA A 52 -39.26 0.62 -27.01
CA ALA A 52 -39.94 -0.01 -25.88
C ALA A 52 -39.89 -1.56 -25.88
N PRO A 53 -40.27 -2.28 -26.94
CA PRO A 53 -40.28 -3.76 -26.92
C PRO A 53 -38.88 -4.37 -26.70
N ILE A 54 -37.83 -3.67 -27.15
CA ILE A 54 -36.43 -4.09 -26.95
C ILE A 54 -36.08 -3.97 -25.48
N LEU A 55 -36.34 -2.82 -24.87
CA LEU A 55 -36.05 -2.58 -23.45
C LEU A 55 -36.85 -3.50 -22.54
N TRP A 56 -38.15 -3.67 -22.81
CA TRP A 56 -38.99 -4.64 -22.09
C TRP A 56 -38.36 -6.04 -22.09
N SER A 57 -37.89 -6.50 -23.24
CA SER A 57 -37.28 -7.82 -23.39
C SER A 57 -35.95 -7.99 -22.65
N GLN A 58 -35.31 -6.88 -22.27
CA GLN A 58 -34.06 -6.84 -21.51
C GLN A 58 -34.28 -6.60 -20.01
N THR A 59 -35.46 -6.11 -19.60
CA THR A 59 -35.71 -5.73 -18.20
C THR A 59 -35.87 -6.96 -17.30
N PRO A 60 -35.06 -7.07 -16.23
CA PRO A 60 -35.29 -8.09 -15.21
C PRO A 60 -36.51 -7.75 -14.36
N LEU A 61 -37.45 -8.68 -14.24
CA LEU A 61 -38.72 -8.47 -13.53
C LEU A 61 -38.68 -9.08 -12.12
N GLU A 62 -39.07 -8.31 -11.11
CA GLU A 62 -39.05 -8.77 -9.72
C GLU A 62 -40.05 -9.91 -9.51
N ARG A 63 -41.26 -9.81 -10.10
CA ARG A 63 -42.28 -10.88 -10.02
C ARG A 63 -41.84 -12.22 -10.60
N ALA A 64 -40.84 -12.21 -11.49
CA ALA A 64 -40.35 -13.39 -12.19
C ALA A 64 -39.02 -13.88 -11.61
N GLY A 65 -38.63 -13.46 -10.39
CA GLY A 65 -37.35 -13.84 -9.82
C GLY A 65 -36.16 -13.28 -10.61
N PHE A 66 -36.31 -12.06 -11.12
CA PHE A 66 -35.32 -11.31 -11.89
C PHE A 66 -35.00 -11.89 -13.27
N THR A 67 -35.82 -12.78 -13.83
CA THR A 67 -35.69 -13.21 -15.23
C THR A 67 -36.28 -12.16 -16.18
N CYS A 68 -35.69 -12.02 -17.37
CA CYS A 68 -36.27 -11.22 -18.45
C CYS A 68 -37.35 -12.03 -19.19
N GLU A 69 -38.39 -11.36 -19.69
CA GLU A 69 -39.45 -11.96 -20.52
C GLU A 69 -39.33 -11.48 -21.97
N PRO A 70 -38.46 -12.10 -22.80
CA PRO A 70 -38.21 -11.63 -24.16
C PRO A 70 -39.44 -11.83 -25.05
N LEU A 71 -39.78 -10.78 -25.79
CA LEU A 71 -40.88 -10.83 -26.77
C LEU A 71 -40.41 -11.52 -28.05
N ALA A 72 -41.28 -12.35 -28.64
CA ALA A 72 -41.03 -12.95 -29.95
C ALA A 72 -40.95 -11.84 -31.02
N ARG A 73 -39.80 -11.72 -31.68
CA ARG A 73 -39.59 -10.71 -32.74
C ARG A 73 -40.49 -11.05 -33.94
N PRO A 74 -41.45 -10.18 -34.31
CA PRO A 74 -42.39 -10.47 -35.39
C PRO A 74 -41.70 -10.44 -36.74
N GLY A 75 -42.09 -11.36 -37.63
CA GLY A 75 -41.68 -11.38 -39.02
C GLY A 75 -42.14 -10.12 -39.78
N ARG A 76 -41.53 -9.88 -40.94
CA ARG A 76 -41.71 -8.64 -41.73
C ARG A 76 -43.18 -8.30 -42.06
N ASN A 77 -44.06 -9.29 -42.21
CA ASN A 77 -45.48 -9.12 -42.55
C ASN A 77 -46.44 -9.39 -41.37
N GLU A 78 -45.92 -9.75 -40.20
CA GLU A 78 -46.72 -10.03 -39.00
C GLU A 78 -47.14 -8.74 -38.29
N PRO A 79 -48.14 -8.78 -37.39
CA PRO A 79 -48.48 -7.64 -36.53
C PRO A 79 -47.27 -7.19 -35.72
N CYS A 80 -47.07 -5.87 -35.64
CA CYS A 80 -45.95 -5.28 -34.93
C CYS A 80 -46.08 -5.48 -33.42
N TRP A 81 -44.98 -5.81 -32.76
CA TRP A 81 -44.92 -6.04 -31.31
C TRP A 81 -45.25 -4.82 -30.45
N CYS A 82 -45.24 -3.60 -30.99
CA CYS A 82 -45.63 -2.37 -30.27
C CYS A 82 -47.16 -2.19 -30.12
N ASP A 83 -47.93 -3.23 -30.46
CA ASP A 83 -49.39 -3.27 -30.35
C ASP A 83 -50.10 -2.17 -31.17
N SER A 84 -49.51 -1.78 -32.32
CA SER A 84 -50.11 -0.80 -33.24
C SER A 84 -51.12 -1.42 -34.22
N GLY A 85 -51.21 -2.75 -34.29
CA GLY A 85 -51.98 -3.50 -35.28
C GLY A 85 -51.44 -3.42 -36.72
N ARG A 86 -50.37 -2.66 -36.98
CA ARG A 86 -49.76 -2.52 -38.32
C ARG A 86 -48.77 -3.67 -38.60
N LYS A 87 -48.51 -3.95 -39.88
CA LYS A 87 -47.42 -4.87 -40.28
C LYS A 87 -46.07 -4.32 -39.83
N THR A 88 -45.19 -5.15 -39.29
CA THR A 88 -43.86 -4.76 -38.76
C THR A 88 -43.05 -3.88 -39.72
N LYS A 89 -43.01 -4.23 -41.02
CA LYS A 89 -42.31 -3.43 -42.06
C LYS A 89 -42.84 -2.02 -42.29
N HIS A 90 -44.03 -1.69 -41.79
CA HIS A 90 -44.68 -0.38 -41.90
C HIS A 90 -44.87 0.28 -40.51
N CYS A 91 -44.16 -0.23 -39.50
CA CYS A 91 -44.19 0.26 -38.13
C CYS A 91 -42.76 0.22 -37.55
N CYS A 92 -42.53 -0.39 -36.39
CA CYS A 92 -41.21 -0.42 -35.75
C CYS A 92 -40.10 -1.00 -36.65
N GLY A 93 -40.41 -1.91 -37.56
CA GLY A 93 -39.43 -2.46 -38.51
C GLY A 93 -39.02 -1.51 -39.64
N ALA A 94 -39.62 -0.32 -39.73
CA ALA A 94 -39.20 0.76 -40.63
C ALA A 94 -38.33 1.80 -39.92
N VAL A 95 -38.19 1.72 -38.58
CA VAL A 95 -37.40 2.65 -37.78
C VAL A 95 -35.94 2.19 -37.79
N SER A 96 -35.02 3.10 -38.13
CA SER A 96 -33.59 2.84 -38.06
C SER A 96 -33.02 3.49 -36.81
N MET A 97 -32.46 2.68 -35.89
CA MET A 97 -31.78 3.20 -34.71
C MET A 97 -30.36 3.67 -35.08
N PRO A 98 -29.87 4.78 -34.49
CA PRO A 98 -28.51 5.26 -34.74
C PRO A 98 -27.40 4.29 -34.31
N ALA A 99 -27.66 3.49 -33.28
CA ALA A 99 -26.79 2.42 -32.80
C ALA A 99 -27.62 1.31 -32.16
N GLU A 100 -27.03 0.12 -31.99
CA GLU A 100 -27.67 -0.99 -31.27
C GLU A 100 -27.83 -0.66 -29.78
N VAL A 101 -28.89 -1.20 -29.17
CA VAL A 101 -29.15 -1.07 -27.74
C VAL A 101 -28.37 -2.17 -27.01
N PRO A 102 -27.48 -1.83 -26.06
CA PRO A 102 -26.74 -2.83 -25.30
C PRO A 102 -27.70 -3.78 -24.57
N ASP A 103 -27.44 -5.08 -24.66
CA ASP A 103 -28.27 -6.16 -24.10
C ASP A 103 -28.33 -6.17 -22.56
N HIS A 104 -27.32 -5.61 -21.91
CA HIS A 104 -27.18 -5.50 -20.46
C HIS A 104 -27.68 -4.16 -19.89
N LEU A 105 -28.11 -3.21 -20.74
CA LEU A 105 -28.48 -1.84 -20.34
C LEU A 105 -29.54 -1.84 -19.23
N MET A 106 -30.64 -2.56 -19.41
CA MET A 106 -31.73 -2.58 -18.44
C MET A 106 -31.33 -3.28 -17.14
N TRP A 107 -30.43 -4.25 -17.18
CA TRP A 107 -29.84 -4.85 -15.98
C TRP A 107 -28.95 -3.87 -15.23
N MET A 108 -28.07 -3.14 -15.93
CA MET A 108 -27.20 -2.12 -15.33
C MET A 108 -28.02 -1.04 -14.63
N LEU A 109 -29.06 -0.51 -15.29
CA LEU A 109 -29.98 0.46 -14.71
C LEU A 109 -30.77 -0.13 -13.53
N SER A 110 -31.23 -1.38 -13.66
CA SER A 110 -31.98 -2.05 -12.59
C SER A 110 -31.14 -2.22 -11.34
N LEU A 111 -29.90 -2.68 -11.51
CA LEU A 111 -28.93 -2.77 -10.42
C LEU A 111 -28.79 -1.40 -9.78
N ARG A 112 -28.44 -0.34 -10.53
CA ARG A 112 -28.27 1.05 -10.04
C ARG A 112 -29.40 1.54 -9.14
N ASP A 113 -30.64 1.18 -9.45
CA ASP A 113 -31.80 1.59 -8.68
C ASP A 113 -32.09 0.73 -7.45
N TRP A 114 -31.93 -0.59 -7.53
CA TRP A 114 -32.31 -1.51 -6.46
C TRP A 114 -31.47 -1.30 -5.20
N LYS A 115 -32.10 -1.38 -4.03
CA LYS A 115 -31.45 -1.19 -2.72
C LYS A 115 -31.83 -2.30 -1.75
N GLY A 116 -31.00 -2.52 -0.73
CA GLY A 116 -31.31 -3.38 0.40
C GLY A 116 -31.64 -4.83 -0.02
N PRO A 117 -32.75 -5.42 0.48
CA PRO A 117 -33.10 -6.81 0.20
C PRO A 117 -33.27 -7.14 -1.29
N THR A 118 -33.83 -6.22 -2.09
CA THR A 118 -34.08 -6.46 -3.52
C THR A 118 -32.78 -6.58 -4.30
N LEU A 119 -31.80 -5.71 -4.03
CA LEU A 119 -30.48 -5.80 -4.65
C LEU A 119 -29.81 -7.13 -4.31
N LYS A 120 -29.85 -7.52 -3.03
CA LYS A 120 -29.27 -8.78 -2.58
C LYS A 120 -29.90 -9.99 -3.29
N ALA A 121 -31.23 -10.03 -3.35
CA ALA A 121 -31.96 -11.10 -4.04
C ALA A 121 -31.66 -11.14 -5.55
N ALA A 122 -31.50 -9.98 -6.19
CA ALA A 122 -31.13 -9.89 -7.60
C ALA A 122 -29.73 -10.44 -7.86
N LEU A 123 -28.76 -10.14 -7.00
CA LEU A 123 -27.40 -10.66 -7.11
C LEU A 123 -27.36 -12.18 -6.86
N GLU A 124 -28.04 -12.66 -5.82
CA GLU A 124 -28.16 -14.08 -5.48
C GLU A 124 -28.87 -14.91 -6.57
N SER A 125 -29.71 -14.27 -7.41
CA SER A 125 -30.37 -14.96 -8.53
C SER A 125 -29.39 -15.48 -9.60
N GLY A 126 -28.18 -14.91 -9.69
CA GLY A 126 -27.18 -15.26 -10.69
C GLY A 126 -27.51 -14.83 -12.13
N ASN A 127 -28.67 -14.19 -12.36
CA ASN A 127 -29.15 -13.84 -13.72
C ASN A 127 -28.49 -12.59 -14.31
N ALA A 128 -27.85 -11.74 -13.49
CA ALA A 128 -27.25 -10.50 -13.95
C ALA A 128 -26.15 -10.74 -15.01
N PRO A 129 -26.13 -10.05 -16.15
CA PRO A 129 -25.00 -10.11 -17.08
C PRO A 129 -23.70 -9.60 -16.44
N ALA A 130 -22.55 -10.17 -16.81
CA ALA A 130 -21.26 -9.75 -16.24
C ALA A 130 -20.95 -8.27 -16.56
N GLN A 131 -21.26 -7.83 -17.79
CA GLN A 131 -21.13 -6.44 -18.20
C GLN A 131 -22.00 -5.49 -17.36
N ALA A 132 -23.22 -5.90 -16.99
CA ALA A 132 -24.10 -5.07 -16.14
C ALA A 132 -23.53 -4.92 -14.72
N LEU A 133 -22.99 -5.99 -14.15
CA LEU A 133 -22.35 -5.96 -12.82
C LEU A 133 -21.11 -5.06 -12.84
N LEU A 134 -20.28 -5.16 -13.89
CA LEU A 134 -19.11 -4.32 -14.09
C LEU A 134 -19.49 -2.83 -14.06
N GLU A 135 -20.36 -2.41 -14.98
CA GLU A 135 -20.74 -1.00 -15.13
C GLU A 135 -21.48 -0.46 -13.90
N ALA A 136 -22.43 -1.23 -13.35
CA ALA A 136 -23.17 -0.80 -12.17
C ALA A 136 -22.29 -0.71 -10.92
N GLY A 137 -21.27 -1.57 -10.81
CA GLY A 137 -20.28 -1.55 -9.74
C GLY A 137 -19.38 -0.33 -9.80
N LEU A 138 -18.81 -0.03 -10.97
CA LEU A 138 -17.97 1.15 -11.21
C LEU A 138 -18.74 2.44 -10.92
N ILE A 139 -19.95 2.59 -11.48
CA ILE A 139 -20.80 3.77 -11.23
C ILE A 139 -21.16 3.92 -9.74
N ALA A 140 -21.39 2.80 -9.03
CA ALA A 140 -21.68 2.85 -7.59
C ALA A 140 -20.46 3.36 -6.79
N ALA A 141 -19.24 3.02 -7.19
CA ALA A 141 -18.04 3.53 -6.55
C ALA A 141 -17.80 5.01 -6.84
N GLU A 142 -17.92 5.43 -8.11
CA GLU A 142 -17.79 6.84 -8.52
C GLU A 142 -18.79 7.74 -7.79
N THR A 143 -19.99 7.24 -7.49
CA THR A 143 -21.03 7.97 -6.73
C THR A 143 -20.86 7.88 -5.21
N GLY A 144 -19.77 7.30 -4.71
CA GLY A 144 -19.46 7.20 -3.28
C GLY A 144 -20.23 6.09 -2.54
N GLN A 145 -20.98 5.23 -3.23
CA GLN A 145 -21.76 4.15 -2.62
C GLN A 145 -20.90 2.88 -2.40
N ARG A 146 -19.82 3.02 -1.62
CA ARG A 146 -18.76 2.01 -1.44
C ARG A 146 -19.28 0.61 -1.08
N GLY A 147 -20.19 0.50 -0.10
CA GLY A 147 -20.72 -0.80 0.33
C GLY A 147 -21.55 -1.52 -0.74
N ARG A 148 -22.18 -0.76 -1.62
CA ARG A 148 -22.99 -1.28 -2.73
C ARG A 148 -22.10 -1.67 -3.91
N ALA A 149 -21.10 -0.84 -4.22
CA ALA A 149 -20.07 -1.19 -5.20
C ALA A 149 -19.41 -2.53 -4.84
N GLN A 150 -19.02 -2.69 -3.58
CA GLN A 150 -18.45 -3.96 -3.07
C GLN A 150 -19.39 -5.15 -3.35
N GLN A 151 -20.68 -5.09 -2.98
CA GLN A 151 -21.61 -6.21 -3.17
C GLN A 151 -21.79 -6.60 -4.65
N ILE A 152 -21.88 -5.61 -5.53
CA ILE A 152 -22.06 -5.83 -6.97
C ILE A 152 -20.79 -6.44 -7.58
N LEU A 153 -19.62 -5.89 -7.24
CA LEU A 153 -18.33 -6.37 -7.75
C LEU A 153 -17.96 -7.74 -7.17
N GLU A 154 -18.29 -8.03 -5.91
CA GLU A 154 -18.18 -9.38 -5.34
C GLU A 154 -18.93 -10.40 -6.19
N SER A 155 -20.14 -10.05 -6.64
CA SER A 155 -20.97 -10.92 -7.48
C SER A 155 -20.43 -11.09 -8.91
N LEU A 156 -19.57 -10.17 -9.37
CA LEU A 156 -18.86 -10.27 -10.65
C LEU A 156 -17.73 -11.30 -10.56
N PHE A 157 -16.91 -11.23 -9.50
CA PHE A 157 -15.70 -12.05 -9.36
C PHE A 157 -15.92 -13.41 -8.69
N GLN A 158 -16.97 -13.60 -7.87
CA GLN A 158 -17.34 -14.91 -7.31
C GLN A 158 -17.94 -15.89 -8.34
N ARG A 159 -17.97 -15.51 -9.62
CA ARG A 159 -18.49 -16.37 -10.70
C ARG A 159 -17.52 -17.51 -10.98
N ALA A 160 -18.08 -18.71 -11.09
CA ALA A 160 -17.29 -19.92 -11.40
C ALA A 160 -16.62 -19.89 -12.79
N ASP A 161 -17.13 -19.07 -13.72
CA ASP A 161 -16.67 -19.03 -15.12
C ASP A 161 -15.92 -17.72 -15.44
N TRP A 162 -14.62 -17.72 -15.17
CA TRP A 162 -13.69 -16.63 -15.48
C TRP A 162 -13.58 -16.32 -16.98
N SER A 163 -13.96 -17.26 -17.86
CA SER A 163 -13.90 -17.06 -19.33
C SER A 163 -14.94 -16.07 -19.85
N ARG A 164 -15.98 -15.79 -19.06
CA ARG A 164 -17.06 -14.86 -19.39
C ARG A 164 -16.89 -13.47 -18.79
N LEU A 165 -15.76 -13.21 -18.13
CA LEU A 165 -15.48 -11.89 -17.61
C LEU A 165 -15.30 -10.90 -18.77
N PRO A 166 -15.84 -9.67 -18.64
CA PRO A 166 -15.54 -8.61 -19.57
C PRO A 166 -14.03 -8.37 -19.67
N ALA A 167 -13.55 -8.03 -20.86
CA ALA A 167 -12.14 -7.67 -21.06
C ALA A 167 -11.75 -6.43 -20.24
N GLN A 168 -12.72 -5.55 -19.92
CA GLN A 168 -12.54 -4.35 -19.11
C GLN A 168 -12.77 -4.59 -17.61
N ALA A 169 -12.64 -5.83 -17.13
CA ALA A 169 -12.85 -6.15 -15.71
C ALA A 169 -11.72 -5.67 -14.78
N GLU A 170 -10.58 -5.27 -15.34
CA GLU A 170 -9.39 -4.85 -14.57
C GLU A 170 -9.66 -3.66 -13.62
N PRO A 171 -10.23 -2.51 -14.05
CA PRO A 171 -10.54 -1.42 -13.13
C PRO A 171 -11.48 -1.81 -11.98
N ALA A 172 -12.42 -2.72 -12.24
CA ALA A 172 -13.33 -3.22 -11.23
C ALA A 172 -12.66 -4.17 -10.24
N PHE A 173 -11.65 -4.91 -10.68
CA PHE A 173 -10.84 -5.76 -9.83
C PHE A 173 -10.00 -4.92 -8.86
N GLU A 174 -9.31 -3.90 -9.38
CA GLU A 174 -8.52 -2.97 -8.56
C GLU A 174 -9.40 -2.25 -7.54
N LEU A 175 -10.52 -1.70 -7.99
CA LEU A 175 -11.48 -1.05 -7.11
C LEU A 175 -11.99 -1.97 -6.00
N LEU A 176 -12.24 -3.26 -6.29
CA LEU A 176 -12.68 -4.20 -5.25
C LEU A 176 -11.58 -4.49 -4.22
N ILE A 177 -10.33 -4.58 -4.66
CA ILE A 177 -9.17 -4.70 -3.77
C ILE A 177 -9.08 -3.48 -2.85
N ASP A 178 -9.20 -2.28 -3.40
CA ASP A 178 -9.14 -1.03 -2.65
C ASP A 178 -10.30 -0.94 -1.64
N LEU A 179 -11.52 -1.29 -2.07
CA LEU A 179 -12.69 -1.35 -1.18
C LEU A 179 -12.51 -2.35 -0.04
N TYR A 180 -11.82 -3.47 -0.26
CA TYR A 180 -11.47 -4.39 0.82
C TYR A 180 -10.44 -3.82 1.77
N GLN A 181 -9.42 -3.14 1.26
CA GLN A 181 -8.40 -2.50 2.07
C GLN A 181 -8.99 -1.42 2.97
N GLU A 182 -9.74 -0.47 2.39
CA GLU A 182 -10.38 0.63 3.13
C GLU A 182 -11.32 0.15 4.24
N ARG A 183 -11.92 -1.02 4.07
CA ARG A 183 -12.91 -1.58 5.01
C ARG A 183 -12.33 -2.66 5.94
N GLY A 184 -11.03 -2.95 5.85
CA GLY A 184 -10.35 -3.94 6.68
C GLY A 184 -10.70 -5.40 6.36
N PHE A 185 -11.17 -5.72 5.15
CA PHE A 185 -11.50 -7.08 4.72
C PHE A 185 -10.28 -7.86 4.20
N ILE A 186 -9.26 -8.01 5.05
CA ILE A 186 -7.95 -8.60 4.70
C ILE A 186 -8.10 -10.03 4.12
N ARG A 187 -8.94 -10.88 4.73
CA ARG A 187 -9.14 -12.27 4.26
C ARG A 187 -9.77 -12.35 2.88
N LYS A 188 -10.82 -11.57 2.63
CA LYS A 188 -11.50 -11.54 1.33
C LYS A 188 -10.57 -11.03 0.23
N ARG A 189 -9.73 -10.02 0.54
CA ARG A 189 -8.72 -9.51 -0.37
C ARG A 189 -7.72 -10.60 -0.76
N ALA A 190 -7.16 -11.31 0.22
CA ALA A 190 -6.21 -12.40 -0.03
C ALA A 190 -6.85 -13.54 -0.85
N GLU A 191 -8.06 -13.97 -0.49
CA GLU A 191 -8.81 -15.01 -1.22
C GLU A 191 -9.05 -14.61 -2.68
N LEU A 192 -9.48 -13.37 -2.93
CA LEU A 192 -9.71 -12.87 -4.29
C LEU A 192 -8.41 -12.83 -5.12
N LEU A 193 -7.30 -12.38 -4.54
CA LEU A 193 -5.99 -12.36 -5.20
C LEU A 193 -5.53 -13.78 -5.57
N ASP A 194 -5.65 -14.73 -4.65
CA ASP A 194 -5.32 -16.13 -4.89
C ASP A 194 -6.21 -16.78 -5.97
N GLU A 195 -7.52 -16.53 -5.94
CA GLU A 195 -8.45 -17.05 -6.95
C GLU A 195 -8.12 -16.54 -8.36
N VAL A 196 -7.76 -15.26 -8.50
CA VAL A 196 -7.36 -14.67 -9.78
C VAL A 196 -6.05 -15.25 -10.27
N LEU A 197 -5.04 -15.39 -9.41
CA LEU A 197 -3.76 -15.98 -9.78
C LEU A 197 -3.91 -17.43 -10.27
N ASP A 198 -4.76 -18.21 -9.61
CA ASP A 198 -4.95 -19.62 -9.94
C ASP A 198 -5.82 -19.82 -11.19
N ARG A 199 -6.96 -19.10 -11.28
CA ARG A 199 -8.04 -19.38 -12.25
C ARG A 199 -8.42 -18.22 -13.15
N GLY A 200 -7.99 -17.00 -12.83
CA GLY A 200 -8.32 -15.80 -13.60
C GLY A 200 -7.69 -15.76 -14.99
N PRO A 201 -8.14 -14.84 -15.87
CA PRO A 201 -7.55 -14.60 -17.17
C PRO A 201 -6.16 -13.92 -17.05
N LEU A 202 -5.32 -14.05 -18.08
CA LEU A 202 -3.93 -13.56 -18.06
C LEU A 202 -3.80 -12.07 -17.72
N PHE A 203 -4.70 -11.22 -18.22
CA PHE A 203 -4.67 -9.78 -17.95
C PHE A 203 -4.90 -9.45 -16.47
N LEU A 204 -5.80 -10.17 -15.78
CA LEU A 204 -6.03 -9.98 -14.34
C LEU A 204 -4.92 -10.60 -13.48
N ARG A 205 -4.30 -11.70 -13.93
CA ARG A 205 -3.20 -12.33 -13.18
C ARG A 205 -2.01 -11.40 -12.99
N GLY A 206 -1.70 -10.57 -13.99
CA GLY A 206 -0.59 -9.61 -13.92
C GLY A 206 -0.84 -8.57 -12.83
N VAL A 207 -2.03 -7.98 -12.84
CA VAL A 207 -2.47 -7.00 -11.85
C VAL A 207 -2.57 -7.62 -10.45
N ALA A 208 -3.14 -8.81 -10.32
CA ALA A 208 -3.24 -9.51 -9.04
C ALA A 208 -1.86 -9.81 -8.44
N LEU A 209 -0.91 -10.22 -9.27
CA LEU A 209 0.46 -10.41 -8.83
C LEU A 209 1.06 -9.11 -8.29
N GLU A 210 1.03 -8.05 -9.09
CA GLU A 210 1.57 -6.74 -8.71
C GLU A 210 1.03 -6.31 -7.35
N ARG A 211 -0.29 -6.34 -7.19
CA ARG A 211 -0.94 -5.97 -5.93
C ARG A 211 -0.56 -6.89 -4.77
N LEU A 212 -0.37 -8.19 -5.01
CA LEU A 212 0.01 -9.14 -3.96
C LEU A 212 1.47 -8.92 -3.52
N CYS A 213 2.40 -8.76 -4.46
CA CYS A 213 3.80 -8.49 -4.16
C CYS A 213 3.97 -7.14 -3.45
N LEU A 214 3.36 -6.08 -3.95
CA LEU A 214 3.38 -4.77 -3.29
C LEU A 214 2.79 -4.85 -1.88
N MET A 215 1.67 -5.54 -1.69
CA MET A 215 1.08 -5.73 -0.36
C MET A 215 2.02 -6.46 0.61
N HIS A 216 2.75 -7.49 0.16
CA HIS A 216 3.70 -8.18 1.02
C HIS A 216 4.93 -7.32 1.33
N LEU A 217 5.40 -6.55 0.35
CA LEU A 217 6.49 -5.58 0.53
C LEU A 217 6.11 -4.48 1.53
N ASP A 218 4.89 -3.92 1.43
CA ASP A 218 4.38 -2.91 2.35
C ASP A 218 4.29 -3.43 3.81
N ASN A 219 4.00 -4.72 3.98
CA ASN A 219 3.93 -5.38 5.29
C ASN A 219 5.26 -5.97 5.77
N ASP A 220 6.36 -5.73 5.04
CA ASP A 220 7.69 -6.28 5.32
C ASP A 220 7.77 -7.82 5.37
N ASP A 221 6.85 -8.51 4.69
CA ASP A 221 6.81 -9.97 4.60
C ASP A 221 7.53 -10.44 3.34
N LEU A 222 8.87 -10.32 3.35
CA LEU A 222 9.73 -10.66 2.20
C LEU A 222 9.61 -12.14 1.79
N ASP A 223 9.44 -13.05 2.76
CA ASP A 223 9.25 -14.48 2.51
C ASP A 223 7.98 -14.72 1.68
N SER A 224 6.86 -14.14 2.09
CA SER A 224 5.61 -14.24 1.31
C SER A 224 5.70 -13.50 -0.01
N ALA A 225 6.37 -12.35 -0.07
CA ALA A 225 6.58 -11.59 -1.30
C ALA A 225 7.37 -12.42 -2.34
N ARG A 226 8.43 -13.12 -1.90
CA ARG A 226 9.23 -14.02 -2.74
C ARG A 226 8.44 -15.25 -3.18
N SER A 227 7.65 -15.85 -2.29
CA SER A 227 6.75 -16.96 -2.63
C SER A 227 5.72 -16.56 -3.70
N ALA A 228 5.09 -15.39 -3.53
CA ALA A 228 4.16 -14.81 -4.48
C ALA A 228 4.83 -14.57 -5.85
N PHE A 229 6.04 -13.98 -5.85
CA PHE A 229 6.81 -13.74 -7.06
C PHE A 229 7.13 -15.04 -7.83
N VAL A 230 7.55 -16.09 -7.14
CA VAL A 230 7.84 -17.39 -7.78
C VAL A 230 6.58 -18.00 -8.42
N ARG A 231 5.42 -17.96 -7.74
CA ARG A 231 4.14 -18.40 -8.32
C ARG A 231 3.82 -17.62 -9.59
N ALA A 232 4.07 -16.32 -9.57
CA ALA A 232 3.80 -15.45 -10.68
C ALA A 232 4.72 -15.65 -11.88
N GLN A 233 6.02 -15.86 -11.64
CA GLN A 233 6.96 -16.20 -12.70
C GLN A 233 6.54 -17.47 -13.43
N GLN A 234 5.94 -18.43 -12.73
CA GLN A 234 5.37 -19.64 -13.33
C GLN A 234 4.10 -19.35 -14.13
N ALA A 235 3.24 -18.46 -13.64
CA ALA A 235 1.97 -18.12 -14.28
C ALA A 235 2.12 -17.20 -15.52
N LEU A 236 3.06 -16.26 -15.47
CA LEU A 236 3.25 -15.18 -16.44
C LEU A 236 4.74 -14.94 -16.76
N PRO A 237 5.47 -15.92 -17.30
CA PRO A 237 6.94 -15.92 -17.39
C PRO A 237 7.56 -14.79 -18.24
N ASP A 238 6.74 -14.05 -18.98
CA ASP A 238 7.17 -13.02 -19.93
C ASP A 238 6.48 -11.67 -19.69
N SER A 239 5.84 -11.48 -18.54
CA SER A 239 5.28 -10.17 -18.18
C SER A 239 6.41 -9.18 -17.85
N PRO A 240 6.41 -7.96 -18.41
CA PRO A 240 7.38 -6.92 -18.05
C PRO A 240 7.26 -6.52 -16.58
N THR A 241 6.07 -6.66 -16.00
CA THR A 241 5.78 -6.45 -14.58
C THR A 241 6.72 -7.24 -13.67
N LEU A 242 7.13 -8.44 -14.07
CA LEU A 242 8.05 -9.27 -13.27
C LEU A 242 9.43 -8.63 -13.12
N ALA A 243 9.89 -7.85 -14.10
CA ALA A 243 11.22 -7.27 -14.05
C ALA A 243 11.32 -6.23 -12.92
N TYR A 244 10.33 -5.36 -12.79
CA TYR A 244 10.32 -4.35 -11.73
C TYR A 244 10.05 -4.98 -10.36
N ILE A 245 9.14 -5.97 -10.24
CA ILE A 245 8.86 -6.64 -8.95
C ILE A 245 10.10 -7.36 -8.45
N GLU A 246 10.83 -8.06 -9.34
CA GLU A 246 12.06 -8.76 -8.94
C GLU A 246 13.14 -7.78 -8.49
N ALA A 247 13.30 -6.65 -9.18
CA ALA A 247 14.21 -5.60 -8.77
C ALA A 247 13.83 -5.04 -7.39
N MET A 248 12.54 -4.73 -7.16
CA MET A 248 12.06 -4.28 -5.86
C MET A 248 12.35 -5.29 -4.75
N LEU A 249 12.07 -6.58 -4.96
CA LEU A 249 12.35 -7.63 -3.98
C LEU A 249 13.82 -7.71 -3.62
N LEU A 250 14.69 -7.75 -4.63
CA LEU A 250 16.14 -7.85 -4.42
C LEU A 250 16.69 -6.61 -3.71
N LEU A 251 16.16 -5.41 -4.01
CA LEU A 251 16.55 -4.20 -3.29
C LEU A 251 16.09 -4.21 -1.84
N HIS A 252 14.88 -4.68 -1.54
CA HIS A 252 14.41 -4.86 -0.16
C HIS A 252 15.25 -5.88 0.62
N GLU A 253 15.80 -6.89 -0.06
CA GLU A 253 16.71 -7.87 0.54
C GLU A 253 18.17 -7.36 0.64
N GLY A 254 18.48 -6.18 0.10
CA GLY A 254 19.84 -5.61 0.09
C GLY A 254 20.77 -6.20 -0.98
N HIS A 255 20.22 -6.85 -2.01
CA HIS A 255 20.95 -7.48 -3.12
C HIS A 255 20.98 -6.58 -4.36
N GLU A 256 21.58 -5.38 -4.25
CA GLU A 256 21.60 -4.37 -5.34
C GLU A 256 22.28 -4.87 -6.63
N GLU A 257 23.42 -5.54 -6.51
CA GLU A 257 24.14 -6.07 -7.67
C GLU A 257 23.31 -7.13 -8.41
N GLU A 258 22.68 -8.03 -7.66
CA GLU A 258 21.80 -9.06 -8.22
C GLU A 258 20.58 -8.42 -8.88
N ALA A 259 19.99 -7.38 -8.28
CA ALA A 259 18.88 -6.63 -8.88
C ALA A 259 19.25 -6.10 -10.27
N ALA A 260 20.44 -5.49 -10.41
CA ALA A 260 20.92 -4.98 -11.70
C ALA A 260 21.17 -6.10 -12.72
N GLU A 261 21.75 -7.22 -12.30
CA GLU A 261 21.97 -8.38 -13.18
C GLU A 261 20.67 -9.00 -13.67
N ARG A 262 19.68 -9.16 -12.78
CA ARG A 262 18.35 -9.68 -13.09
C ARG A 262 17.58 -8.73 -13.99
N ALA A 263 17.64 -7.42 -13.76
CA ALA A 263 17.06 -6.41 -14.65
C ALA A 263 17.67 -6.46 -16.06
N ARG A 264 19.00 -6.58 -16.20
CA ARG A 264 19.68 -6.77 -17.50
C ARG A 264 19.27 -8.07 -18.20
N PHE A 265 18.99 -9.12 -17.44
CA PHE A 265 18.45 -10.36 -18.00
C PHE A 265 17.06 -10.15 -18.59
N TRP A 266 16.16 -9.51 -17.83
CA TRP A 266 14.80 -9.19 -18.29
C TRP A 266 14.79 -8.29 -19.52
N PHE A 267 15.56 -7.20 -19.50
CA PHE A 267 15.70 -6.29 -20.63
C PHE A 267 16.11 -7.04 -21.89
N ARG A 268 17.17 -7.86 -21.84
CA ARG A 268 17.63 -8.65 -23.00
C ARG A 268 16.60 -9.67 -23.48
N ARG A 269 15.83 -10.29 -22.56
CA ARG A 269 14.81 -11.29 -22.89
C ARG A 269 13.60 -10.63 -23.57
N LEU A 270 13.10 -9.53 -23.02
CA LEU A 270 11.89 -8.85 -23.49
C LEU A 270 12.14 -8.01 -24.73
N ALA A 271 13.30 -7.33 -24.83
CA ALA A 271 13.70 -6.57 -26.02
C ALA A 271 13.75 -7.45 -27.28
N ARG A 272 14.15 -8.73 -27.15
CA ARG A 272 14.20 -9.69 -28.27
C ARG A 272 12.83 -10.08 -28.80
N LYS A 273 11.78 -9.98 -28.00
CA LYS A 273 10.41 -10.32 -28.43
C LYS A 273 9.78 -9.22 -29.27
N GLY A 274 10.13 -7.95 -29.00
CA GLY A 274 9.65 -6.81 -29.78
C GLY A 274 8.16 -6.50 -29.60
N GLU A 275 7.55 -6.97 -28.51
CA GLU A 275 6.12 -6.78 -28.18
C GLU A 275 5.89 -5.60 -27.21
N LEU A 276 6.95 -4.92 -26.78
CA LEU A 276 6.88 -3.81 -25.82
C LEU A 276 6.81 -2.45 -26.52
N GLU A 277 6.06 -1.53 -25.91
CA GLU A 277 6.06 -0.12 -26.30
C GLU A 277 7.44 0.54 -26.02
N PRO A 278 7.81 1.60 -26.76
CA PRO A 278 9.10 2.27 -26.60
C PRO A 278 9.40 2.72 -25.18
N ASP A 279 8.41 3.27 -24.48
CA ASP A 279 8.56 3.80 -23.11
C ASP A 279 8.81 2.66 -22.10
N GLN A 280 8.12 1.52 -22.26
CA GLN A 280 8.36 0.34 -21.43
C GLN A 280 9.75 -0.25 -21.66
N LEU A 281 10.22 -0.23 -22.90
CA LEU A 281 11.56 -0.70 -23.24
C LEU A 281 12.63 0.22 -22.65
N GLN A 282 12.42 1.53 -22.68
CA GLN A 282 13.32 2.52 -22.07
C GLN A 282 13.37 2.33 -20.54
N PHE A 283 12.21 2.20 -19.89
CA PHE A 283 12.14 1.92 -18.46
C PHE A 283 12.94 0.66 -18.07
N LEU A 284 12.82 -0.44 -18.84
CA LEU A 284 13.60 -1.66 -18.58
C LEU A 284 15.10 -1.47 -18.84
N ALA A 285 15.49 -0.57 -19.74
CA ALA A 285 16.88 -0.23 -19.97
C ALA A 285 17.44 0.55 -18.77
N ASP A 286 16.71 1.54 -18.28
CA ASP A 286 17.10 2.35 -17.12
C ASP A 286 17.18 1.47 -15.86
N LEU A 287 16.19 0.60 -15.64
CA LEU A 287 16.18 -0.38 -14.56
C LEU A 287 17.40 -1.32 -14.61
N ALA A 288 17.88 -1.65 -15.82
CA ALA A 288 19.07 -2.49 -16.01
C ALA A 288 20.40 -1.75 -15.76
N GLU A 289 20.40 -0.42 -15.83
CA GLU A 289 21.53 0.42 -15.50
C GLU A 289 21.59 0.71 -13.99
N ASN A 290 20.49 1.19 -13.40
CA ASN A 290 20.39 1.50 -11.99
C ASN A 290 18.97 1.24 -11.46
N PRO A 291 18.71 0.03 -10.92
CA PRO A 291 17.38 -0.34 -10.43
C PRO A 291 16.83 0.62 -9.37
N GLY A 292 17.67 1.04 -8.41
CA GLY A 292 17.26 1.90 -7.31
C GLY A 292 16.85 3.30 -7.78
N ALA A 293 17.67 3.92 -8.63
CA ALA A 293 17.38 5.25 -9.16
C ALA A 293 16.13 5.26 -10.06
N THR A 294 15.96 4.24 -10.90
CA THR A 294 14.79 4.12 -11.77
C THR A 294 13.49 3.92 -10.98
N LEU A 295 13.52 3.08 -9.93
CA LEU A 295 12.35 2.88 -9.07
C LEU A 295 12.06 4.12 -8.22
N ALA A 296 13.09 4.85 -7.77
CA ALA A 296 12.91 6.14 -7.12
C ALA A 296 12.18 7.12 -8.06
N ASP A 297 12.68 7.30 -9.28
CA ASP A 297 12.10 8.21 -10.28
C ASP A 297 10.64 7.82 -10.60
N GLN A 298 10.35 6.53 -10.80
CA GLN A 298 8.99 6.06 -11.04
C GLN A 298 8.04 6.37 -9.87
N LEU A 299 8.49 6.16 -8.63
CA LEU A 299 7.68 6.44 -7.43
C LEU A 299 7.38 7.94 -7.30
N LEU A 300 8.39 8.78 -7.55
CA LEU A 300 8.25 10.23 -7.46
C LEU A 300 7.30 10.77 -8.54
N ASN A 301 7.39 10.22 -9.75
CA ASN A 301 6.54 10.60 -10.87
C ASN A 301 5.15 9.94 -10.86
N ALA A 302 4.82 9.12 -9.85
CA ALA A 302 3.54 8.42 -9.77
C ALA A 302 2.35 9.35 -9.51
N GLU A 303 2.56 10.41 -8.72
CA GLU A 303 1.56 11.44 -8.45
C GLU A 303 1.95 12.73 -9.17
N GLU A 304 1.21 13.10 -10.22
CA GLU A 304 1.51 14.29 -11.05
C GLU A 304 1.67 15.57 -10.21
N ASP A 305 0.88 15.73 -9.14
CA ASP A 305 0.92 16.90 -8.26
C ASP A 305 2.17 16.96 -7.34
N LEU A 306 2.82 15.82 -7.08
CA LEU A 306 3.98 15.73 -6.18
C LEU A 306 5.31 15.49 -6.89
N ALA A 307 5.28 15.08 -8.16
CA ALA A 307 6.45 14.75 -8.95
C ALA A 307 7.50 15.89 -8.99
N GLU A 308 7.08 17.07 -9.45
CA GLU A 308 7.97 18.24 -9.54
C GLU A 308 8.48 18.71 -8.15
N PRO A 309 7.62 18.89 -7.12
CA PRO A 309 8.10 19.28 -5.79
C PRO A 309 9.06 18.28 -5.12
N LEU A 310 8.86 16.96 -5.30
CA LEU A 310 9.76 15.97 -4.72
C LEU A 310 11.11 15.90 -5.44
N ALA A 311 11.12 16.02 -6.77
CA ALA A 311 12.37 16.13 -7.53
C ALA A 311 13.16 17.37 -7.12
N ALA A 312 12.49 18.52 -6.95
CA ALA A 312 13.11 19.75 -6.46
C ALA A 312 13.67 19.58 -5.03
N LEU A 313 12.98 18.84 -4.16
CA LEU A 313 13.47 18.52 -2.83
C LEU A 313 14.75 17.67 -2.90
N GLN A 314 14.80 16.63 -3.74
CA GLN A 314 16.02 15.82 -3.90
C GLN A 314 17.22 16.65 -4.37
N GLU A 315 17.00 17.56 -5.33
CA GLU A 315 18.03 18.49 -5.80
C GLU A 315 18.52 19.39 -4.65
N LEU A 316 17.59 19.99 -3.90
CA LEU A 316 17.91 20.80 -2.72
C LEU A 316 18.70 20.00 -1.66
N LEU A 317 18.31 18.75 -1.39
CA LEU A 317 18.98 17.89 -0.43
C LEU A 317 20.39 17.49 -0.92
N SER A 318 20.60 17.36 -2.22
CA SER A 318 21.92 17.05 -2.78
C SER A 318 22.92 18.22 -2.68
N GLU A 319 22.44 19.46 -2.71
CA GLU A 319 23.28 20.68 -2.66
C GLU A 319 23.26 21.37 -1.29
N LEU A 320 22.82 20.64 -0.27
CA LEU A 320 22.42 21.21 1.00
C LEU A 320 23.64 21.83 1.74
N PRO A 321 23.60 23.14 2.06
CA PRO A 321 24.76 23.84 2.60
C PRO A 321 25.16 23.30 3.98
N THR A 322 26.41 23.58 4.38
CA THR A 322 26.91 23.17 5.69
C THR A 322 26.01 23.69 6.81
N ALA A 323 25.66 22.79 7.73
CA ALA A 323 24.79 23.09 8.86
C ALA A 323 25.38 24.22 9.70
N ARG A 324 24.55 25.18 10.13
CA ARG A 324 24.98 26.19 11.10
C ARG A 324 25.13 25.59 12.48
N GLY A 325 26.02 26.18 13.29
CA GLY A 325 26.28 25.74 14.65
C GLY A 325 25.07 25.97 15.58
N LEU A 326 24.92 25.07 16.55
CA LEU A 326 23.87 25.09 17.57
C LEU A 326 24.32 25.82 18.84
N ASP A 327 23.38 26.38 19.60
CA ASP A 327 23.60 26.82 20.98
C ASP A 327 23.48 25.60 21.90
N VAL A 328 24.64 25.04 22.25
CA VAL A 328 24.75 23.91 23.18
C VAL A 328 25.43 24.40 24.44
N ARG A 329 24.82 24.09 25.59
CA ARG A 329 25.27 24.53 26.90
C ARG A 329 25.48 23.33 27.79
N ARG A 330 26.45 23.44 28.69
CA ARG A 330 26.69 22.45 29.73
C ARG A 330 26.08 22.91 31.04
N THR A 331 25.25 22.07 31.64
CA THR A 331 24.64 22.35 32.94
C THR A 331 25.67 22.21 34.08
N THR A 332 25.31 22.68 35.27
CA THR A 332 26.12 22.49 36.47
C THR A 332 26.20 21.02 36.90
N ALA A 333 25.22 20.20 36.52
CA ALA A 333 25.23 18.74 36.72
C ALA A 333 26.13 18.00 35.72
N GLY A 334 26.62 18.70 34.68
CA GLY A 334 27.51 18.15 33.67
C GLY A 334 26.80 17.62 32.42
N GLU A 335 25.47 17.70 32.37
CA GLU A 335 24.62 17.35 31.21
C GLU A 335 24.78 18.37 30.08
N LEU A 336 24.47 17.95 28.86
CA LEU A 336 24.50 18.77 27.66
C LEU A 336 23.06 19.10 27.23
N GLU A 337 22.81 20.38 26.97
CA GLU A 337 21.51 20.92 26.58
C GLU A 337 21.62 21.71 25.29
N TYR A 338 20.83 21.36 24.29
CA TYR A 338 20.54 22.18 23.13
C TYR A 338 19.40 23.16 23.45
N HIS A 339 19.60 24.43 23.10
CA HIS A 339 18.62 25.51 23.26
C HIS A 339 18.33 26.14 21.90
N SER A 340 17.06 26.22 21.51
CA SER A 340 16.71 26.86 20.24
C SER A 340 17.03 28.36 20.26
N SER A 341 17.51 28.86 19.12
CA SER A 341 17.77 30.28 18.93
C SER A 341 16.52 31.01 18.41
N ALA A 342 16.40 32.32 18.72
CA ALA A 342 15.29 33.14 18.21
C ALA A 342 15.18 33.14 16.67
N ARG A 343 16.29 32.87 15.95
CA ARG A 343 16.28 32.69 14.50
C ARG A 343 15.64 31.36 14.13
N GLU A 344 16.03 30.26 14.77
CA GLU A 344 15.44 28.94 14.53
C GLU A 344 13.94 28.94 14.82
N ASP A 345 13.51 29.62 15.88
CA ASP A 345 12.10 29.78 16.21
C ASP A 345 11.35 30.57 15.13
N THR A 346 11.97 31.63 14.59
CA THR A 346 11.38 32.42 13.49
C THR A 346 11.24 31.60 12.21
N LEU A 347 12.26 30.80 11.87
CA LEU A 347 12.23 29.90 10.71
C LEU A 347 11.16 28.82 10.89
N PHE A 348 11.10 28.21 12.06
CA PHE A 348 10.10 27.18 12.38
C PHE A 348 8.67 27.75 12.38
N ALA A 349 8.47 28.98 12.88
CA ALA A 349 7.17 29.65 12.84
C ALA A 349 6.71 30.00 11.40
N ALA A 350 7.65 30.21 10.46
CA ALA A 350 7.32 30.35 9.05
C ALA A 350 6.91 29.00 8.44
N TRP A 351 7.70 27.95 8.69
CA TRP A 351 7.41 26.57 8.28
C TRP A 351 6.04 26.08 8.77
N GLN A 352 5.69 26.33 10.04
CA GLN A 352 4.42 25.93 10.63
C GLN A 352 3.18 26.56 9.98
N LYS A 353 3.34 27.62 9.17
CA LYS A 353 2.21 28.18 8.41
C LYS A 353 1.80 27.30 7.24
N VAL A 354 2.74 26.52 6.72
CA VAL A 354 2.55 25.66 5.55
C VAL A 354 2.52 24.18 5.93
N PHE A 355 3.32 23.77 6.92
CA PHE A 355 3.31 22.43 7.49
C PHE A 355 2.46 22.41 8.77
N GLN A 356 1.17 22.09 8.61
CA GLN A 356 0.15 22.20 9.67
C GLN A 356 0.06 20.97 10.59
N VAL A 357 0.93 19.99 10.40
CA VAL A 357 0.95 18.77 11.20
C VAL A 357 1.98 18.92 12.32
N GLU A 358 1.54 18.66 13.55
CA GLU A 358 2.41 18.69 14.72
C GLU A 358 3.08 17.34 14.95
N VAL A 359 4.29 17.38 15.53
CA VAL A 359 4.95 16.20 16.10
C VAL A 359 4.12 15.69 17.27
N ASP A 360 3.99 14.38 17.37
CA ASP A 360 3.36 13.72 18.50
C ASP A 360 4.37 13.62 19.66
N ASP A 361 4.03 14.21 20.80
CA ASP A 361 4.88 14.13 21.99
C ASP A 361 4.75 12.77 22.70
N GLU A 362 3.65 12.03 22.43
CA GLU A 362 3.40 10.70 23.02
C GLU A 362 4.10 9.57 22.25
N SER A 363 4.57 9.84 21.02
CA SER A 363 5.23 8.85 20.16
C SER A 363 6.55 9.38 19.60
N ALA A 364 7.63 8.61 19.78
CA ALA A 364 8.95 9.00 19.30
C ALA A 364 9.03 9.15 17.77
N LEU A 365 8.12 8.53 17.00
CA LEU A 365 8.08 8.66 15.53
C LEU A 365 6.72 9.17 15.01
N GLY A 366 5.88 9.69 15.91
CA GLY A 366 4.52 10.07 15.58
C GLY A 366 4.38 11.49 15.04
N LEU A 367 3.43 11.65 14.13
CA LEU A 367 2.84 12.93 13.74
C LEU A 367 1.35 12.89 14.10
N LYS A 368 0.79 14.00 14.61
CA LYS A 368 -0.63 14.07 15.03
C LYS A 368 -1.63 14.04 13.86
N GLY A 369 -1.14 13.94 12.63
CA GLY A 369 -1.93 13.92 11.40
C GLY A 369 -1.09 13.44 10.22
N ASP A 370 -1.72 13.33 9.06
CA ASP A 370 -1.03 12.94 7.83
C ASP A 370 -0.45 14.18 7.11
N PRO A 371 0.89 14.33 7.06
CA PRO A 371 1.53 15.47 6.40
C PRO A 371 1.37 15.44 4.87
N TRP A 372 0.99 14.29 4.29
CA TRP A 372 0.96 14.11 2.84
C TRP A 372 -0.29 14.69 2.17
N VAL A 373 -1.35 14.97 2.95
CA VAL A 373 -2.58 15.62 2.45
C VAL A 373 -2.31 17.00 1.85
N GLN A 374 -1.35 17.75 2.39
CA GLN A 374 -0.94 19.08 1.93
C GLN A 374 0.50 19.09 1.37
N ALA A 375 1.00 17.93 0.92
CA ALA A 375 2.39 17.78 0.45
C ALA A 375 2.77 18.75 -0.66
N GLY A 376 1.89 18.96 -1.64
CA GLY A 376 2.17 19.89 -2.74
C GLY A 376 2.47 21.31 -2.27
N ASP A 377 1.89 21.76 -1.16
CA ASP A 377 2.11 23.12 -0.65
C ASP A 377 3.42 23.23 0.13
N TRP A 378 3.63 22.38 1.14
CA TRP A 378 4.83 22.49 1.96
C TRP A 378 6.11 22.06 1.22
N LEU A 379 6.04 21.13 0.25
CA LEU A 379 7.19 20.75 -0.57
C LEU A 379 7.67 21.91 -1.45
N ARG A 380 6.75 22.64 -2.07
CA ARG A 380 7.10 23.83 -2.87
C ARG A 380 7.71 24.93 -2.00
N GLU A 381 7.15 25.14 -0.82
CA GLU A 381 7.58 26.20 0.09
C GLU A 381 8.95 25.90 0.71
N ILE A 382 9.25 24.65 1.11
CA ILE A 382 10.59 24.30 1.61
C ILE A 382 11.67 24.44 0.51
N CYS A 383 11.33 24.14 -0.75
CA CYS A 383 12.22 24.35 -1.88
C CYS A 383 12.44 25.84 -2.19
N ALA A 384 11.42 26.67 -2.01
CA ALA A 384 11.52 28.12 -2.17
C ALA A 384 12.30 28.80 -1.03
N HIS A 385 12.30 28.19 0.16
CA HIS A 385 12.91 28.71 1.38
C HIS A 385 13.90 27.71 2.03
N PRO A 386 15.02 27.39 1.35
CA PRO A 386 15.97 26.39 1.82
C PRO A 386 16.62 26.75 3.17
N GLU A 387 16.61 28.04 3.54
CA GLU A 387 17.08 28.51 4.85
C GLU A 387 16.28 27.95 6.03
N TRP A 388 15.05 27.46 5.83
CA TRP A 388 14.26 26.85 6.90
C TRP A 388 14.92 25.58 7.44
N LEU A 389 15.65 24.85 6.61
CA LEU A 389 16.39 23.64 7.02
C LEU A 389 17.48 23.93 8.06
N ASP A 390 17.88 25.19 8.26
CA ASP A 390 18.80 25.57 9.34
C ASP A 390 18.19 25.38 10.73
N SER A 391 16.87 25.25 10.84
CA SER A 391 16.18 24.98 12.10
C SER A 391 16.05 23.47 12.34
N PRO A 392 16.61 22.92 13.44
CA PRO A 392 16.47 21.51 13.77
C PRO A 392 15.03 21.01 13.83
N ARG A 393 14.08 21.86 14.25
CA ARG A 393 12.64 21.51 14.32
C ARG A 393 12.00 21.36 12.94
N VAL A 394 12.48 22.10 11.93
CA VAL A 394 12.04 21.93 10.55
C VAL A 394 12.58 20.60 10.00
N VAL A 395 13.86 20.30 10.27
CA VAL A 395 14.48 19.04 9.86
C VAL A 395 13.82 17.84 10.53
N GLU A 396 13.47 17.94 11.82
CA GLU A 396 12.69 16.92 12.55
C GLU A 396 11.36 16.64 11.83
N SER A 397 10.56 17.68 11.59
CA SER A 397 9.25 17.56 10.95
C SER A 397 9.34 16.95 9.54
N LEU A 398 10.32 17.41 8.75
CA LEU A 398 10.59 16.89 7.41
C LEU A 398 11.02 15.43 7.45
N THR A 399 11.94 15.08 8.35
CA THR A 399 12.46 13.72 8.47
C THR A 399 11.37 12.74 8.88
N LEU A 400 10.50 13.12 9.84
CA LEU A 400 9.36 12.30 10.24
C LEU A 400 8.39 12.06 9.07
N ALA A 401 8.07 13.12 8.31
CA ALA A 401 7.20 13.01 7.13
C ALA A 401 7.82 12.11 6.04
N LEU A 402 9.12 12.23 5.76
CA LEU A 402 9.81 11.39 4.78
C LEU A 402 9.91 9.94 5.26
N THR A 403 10.18 9.73 6.56
CA THR A 403 10.26 8.39 7.14
C THR A 403 8.91 7.67 7.07
N SER A 404 7.80 8.38 7.31
CA SER A 404 6.46 7.77 7.28
C SER A 404 6.04 7.26 5.90
N ARG A 405 6.52 7.87 4.82
CA ARG A 405 6.16 7.48 3.44
C ARG A 405 7.24 6.66 2.73
N PHE A 406 8.51 6.98 2.95
CA PHE A 406 9.63 6.43 2.20
C PHE A 406 10.57 5.58 3.04
N GLY A 407 10.39 5.51 4.36
CA GLY A 407 11.30 4.76 5.25
C GLY A 407 11.32 3.26 4.99
N SER A 408 10.26 2.71 4.39
CA SER A 408 10.21 1.30 3.99
C SER A 408 10.98 1.01 2.68
N LEU A 409 11.34 2.05 1.92
CA LEU A 409 11.88 1.95 0.56
C LEU A 409 13.42 2.16 0.56
N PRO A 410 14.23 1.09 0.45
CA PRO A 410 15.68 1.17 0.62
C PRO A 410 16.35 2.15 -0.35
N TRP A 411 15.90 2.17 -1.61
CA TRP A 411 16.49 2.99 -2.67
C TRP A 411 16.26 4.50 -2.50
N MET A 412 15.38 4.93 -1.59
CA MET A 412 15.17 6.35 -1.29
C MET A 412 16.25 6.91 -0.35
N SER A 413 16.92 6.04 0.42
CA SER A 413 17.95 6.41 1.42
C SER A 413 18.99 7.41 0.90
N PRO A 414 19.68 7.16 -0.23
CA PRO A 414 20.76 8.05 -0.69
C PRO A 414 20.30 9.46 -1.04
N SER A 415 19.08 9.59 -1.57
CA SER A 415 18.56 10.87 -2.07
C SER A 415 17.85 11.72 -1.02
N LEU A 416 17.22 11.08 -0.01
CA LEU A 416 16.38 11.78 0.96
C LEU A 416 16.96 11.77 2.37
N PHE A 417 17.48 10.64 2.83
CA PHE A 417 17.83 10.45 4.24
C PHE A 417 19.30 10.73 4.51
N GLU A 418 20.19 10.30 3.61
CA GLU A 418 21.63 10.49 3.75
C GLU A 418 22.06 11.96 3.89
N PRO A 419 21.56 12.91 3.09
CA PRO A 419 21.94 14.32 3.24
C PRO A 419 21.45 14.95 4.55
N LEU A 420 20.27 14.51 5.04
CA LEU A 420 19.72 14.93 6.33
C LEU A 420 20.53 14.33 7.49
N ALA A 421 20.98 13.08 7.36
CA ALA A 421 21.89 12.45 8.30
C ALA A 421 23.24 13.18 8.36
N ASP A 422 23.84 13.56 7.23
CA ASP A 422 25.06 14.39 7.22
C ASP A 422 24.88 15.71 7.97
N ARG A 423 23.70 16.33 7.84
CA ARG A 423 23.37 17.56 8.57
C ARG A 423 23.26 17.31 10.07
N LEU A 424 22.51 16.28 10.50
CA LEU A 424 22.37 15.93 11.91
C LEU A 424 23.72 15.54 12.53
N GLU A 425 24.54 14.77 11.84
CA GLU A 425 25.83 14.32 12.35
C GLU A 425 26.77 15.48 12.71
N ARG A 426 26.75 16.56 11.92
CA ARG A 426 27.50 17.79 12.22
C ARG A 426 26.96 18.50 13.47
N TRP A 427 25.65 18.48 13.68
CA TRP A 427 25.05 19.00 14.91
C TRP A 427 25.45 18.16 16.13
N LEU A 428 25.43 16.84 16.01
CA LEU A 428 25.88 15.93 17.08
C LEU A 428 27.38 16.06 17.37
N GLU A 429 28.21 16.32 16.34
CA GLU A 429 29.62 16.68 16.54
C GLU A 429 29.77 17.95 17.37
N ARG A 430 28.98 18.98 17.06
CA ARG A 430 29.00 20.22 17.84
C ARG A 430 28.61 19.99 19.30
N VAL A 431 27.61 19.14 19.56
CA VAL A 431 27.24 18.74 20.92
C VAL A 431 28.42 18.11 21.65
N ARG A 432 29.16 17.20 20.98
CA ARG A 432 30.35 16.55 21.56
C ARG A 432 31.52 17.51 21.80
N GLU A 433 31.67 18.55 20.99
CA GLU A 433 32.73 19.55 21.16
C GLU A 433 32.59 20.35 22.47
N GLU A 434 31.38 20.50 23.01
CA GLU A 434 31.15 21.19 24.29
C GLU A 434 31.63 20.38 25.51
N GLY A 435 31.92 19.08 25.33
CA GLY A 435 32.63 18.25 26.31
C GLY A 435 31.97 16.91 26.59
N VAL A 436 32.43 16.27 27.67
CA VAL A 436 31.90 14.98 28.13
C VAL A 436 30.70 15.22 29.06
N GLY A 437 29.52 14.78 28.65
CA GLY A 437 28.27 14.87 29.40
C GLY A 437 27.15 14.10 28.71
N SER A 438 26.12 13.70 29.47
CA SER A 438 24.96 13.00 28.93
C SER A 438 24.02 13.99 28.22
N PHE A 439 23.51 13.60 27.06
CA PHE A 439 22.56 14.36 26.25
C PHE A 439 21.19 13.68 26.33
N LEU A 440 20.46 13.99 27.40
CA LEU A 440 19.24 13.30 27.78
C LEU A 440 18.03 13.83 27.02
N TRP A 441 17.02 12.98 26.79
CA TRP A 441 15.80 13.30 26.06
C TRP A 441 15.01 14.45 26.67
N ASP A 442 14.77 14.40 27.99
CA ASP A 442 13.93 15.38 28.71
C ASP A 442 14.65 16.71 29.00
N SER A 443 15.92 16.86 28.61
CA SER A 443 16.72 18.06 28.88
C SER A 443 16.56 19.09 27.77
N ALA A 444 16.03 20.27 28.11
CA ALA A 444 15.84 21.41 27.20
C ALA A 444 15.17 20.99 25.86
N ASP A 445 15.78 21.32 24.71
CA ASP A 445 15.25 20.98 23.38
C ASP A 445 15.91 19.72 22.77
N ASN A 446 16.62 18.91 23.56
CA ASN A 446 17.40 17.75 23.09
C ASN A 446 16.56 16.73 22.30
N ALA A 447 15.30 16.54 22.72
CA ALA A 447 14.35 15.64 22.05
C ALA A 447 14.26 15.90 20.54
N VAL A 448 14.40 17.15 20.07
CA VAL A 448 14.35 17.50 18.64
C VAL A 448 15.45 16.77 17.85
N LEU A 449 16.69 16.80 18.35
CA LEU A 449 17.84 16.18 17.68
C LEU A 449 17.79 14.65 17.81
N LEU A 450 17.42 14.15 18.99
CA LEU A 450 17.31 12.72 19.25
C LEU A 450 16.21 12.08 18.41
N ARG A 451 15.03 12.72 18.32
CA ARG A 451 13.91 12.28 17.50
C ARG A 451 14.25 12.29 16.01
N THR A 452 14.90 13.37 15.55
CA THR A 452 15.42 13.43 14.17
C THR A 452 16.39 12.27 13.90
N GLY A 453 17.27 11.98 14.86
CA GLY A 453 18.19 10.84 14.80
C GLY A 453 17.49 9.50 14.69
N LEU A 454 16.48 9.24 15.53
CA LEU A 454 15.69 8.02 15.47
C LEU A 454 14.98 7.86 14.11
N ALA A 455 14.34 8.93 13.63
CA ALA A 455 13.66 8.92 12.33
C ALA A 455 14.62 8.59 11.18
N LEU A 456 15.83 9.18 11.18
CA LEU A 456 16.88 8.86 10.20
C LEU A 456 17.40 7.43 10.33
N VAL A 457 17.60 6.93 11.55
CA VAL A 457 18.03 5.54 11.80
C VAL A 457 17.02 4.57 11.18
N VAL A 458 15.72 4.80 11.42
CA VAL A 458 14.64 3.98 10.86
C VAL A 458 14.54 4.13 9.35
N GLY A 459 14.55 5.35 8.82
CA GLY A 459 14.47 5.60 7.37
C GLY A 459 15.64 5.04 6.56
N MET A 460 16.81 4.87 7.18
CA MET A 460 18.01 4.30 6.54
C MET A 460 18.22 2.80 6.86
N GLU A 461 17.40 2.17 7.69
CA GLU A 461 17.65 0.82 8.23
C GLU A 461 17.82 -0.23 7.12
N ARG A 462 17.00 -0.12 6.06
CA ARG A 462 17.06 -1.03 4.90
C ARG A 462 17.97 -0.54 3.78
N GLY A 463 17.99 0.77 3.52
CA GLY A 463 18.71 1.36 2.38
C GLY A 463 20.18 1.65 2.62
N ALA A 464 20.56 2.00 3.85
CA ALA A 464 21.93 2.34 4.22
C ALA A 464 22.26 1.78 5.61
N ARG A 465 22.09 0.46 5.79
CA ARG A 465 22.18 -0.23 7.08
C ARG A 465 23.43 0.11 7.88
N GLU A 466 24.61 0.12 7.25
CA GLU A 466 25.85 0.45 7.96
C GLU A 466 25.85 1.89 8.47
N ARG A 467 25.28 2.82 7.68
CA ARG A 467 25.15 4.22 8.06
C ARG A 467 24.12 4.42 9.16
N SER A 468 22.96 3.75 9.06
CA SER A 468 21.96 3.65 10.12
C SER A 468 22.59 3.18 11.43
N ARG A 469 23.39 2.09 11.41
CA ARG A 469 24.13 1.58 12.58
C ARG A 469 25.05 2.63 13.19
N ARG A 470 25.90 3.26 12.37
CA ARG A 470 26.86 4.26 12.85
C ARG A 470 26.16 5.47 13.48
N LEU A 471 25.04 5.91 12.91
CA LEU A 471 24.24 6.99 13.49
C LEU A 471 23.64 6.57 14.84
N ALA A 472 23.06 5.37 14.93
CA ALA A 472 22.53 4.82 16.18
C ALA A 472 23.61 4.68 17.27
N GLU A 473 24.80 4.17 16.93
CA GLU A 473 25.96 4.09 17.84
C GLU A 473 26.40 5.48 18.34
N ARG A 474 26.34 6.52 17.48
CA ARG A 474 26.65 7.90 17.87
C ARG A 474 25.60 8.47 18.82
N LEU A 475 24.33 8.25 18.56
CA LEU A 475 23.23 8.67 19.45
C LEU A 475 23.37 7.99 20.82
N LEU A 476 23.60 6.67 20.86
CA LEU A 476 23.89 5.94 22.10
C LEU A 476 25.16 6.46 22.79
N SER A 477 26.18 6.93 22.07
CA SER A 477 27.36 7.50 22.74
C SER A 477 27.06 8.81 23.50
N LEU A 478 25.97 9.49 23.16
CA LEU A 478 25.51 10.74 23.75
C LEU A 478 24.43 10.53 24.82
N ASP A 479 23.53 9.57 24.60
CA ASP A 479 22.44 9.21 25.51
C ASP A 479 22.81 7.96 26.34
N ASP A 480 23.06 8.14 27.63
CA ASP A 480 23.40 7.07 28.56
C ASP A 480 22.21 6.27 29.09
N GLN A 481 20.98 6.67 28.79
CA GLN A 481 19.75 6.00 29.24
C GLN A 481 19.07 5.16 28.15
N ASP A 482 19.56 5.24 26.91
CA ASP A 482 18.90 4.64 25.74
C ASP A 482 17.41 5.02 25.65
N SER A 483 17.13 6.31 25.77
CA SER A 483 15.77 6.90 25.74
C SER A 483 15.00 6.58 24.45
N LEU A 484 15.73 6.16 23.41
CA LEU A 484 15.21 5.83 22.08
C LEU A 484 15.10 4.32 21.81
N GLY A 485 15.57 3.46 22.72
CA GLY A 485 15.59 2.01 22.51
C GLY A 485 16.49 1.53 21.36
N LEU A 486 17.55 2.29 21.04
CA LEU A 486 18.47 2.00 19.93
C LEU A 486 19.40 0.83 20.21
N GLN A 487 19.57 0.41 21.47
CA GLN A 487 20.48 -0.66 21.84
C GLN A 487 20.08 -2.01 21.20
N GLU A 488 18.78 -2.31 21.13
CA GLU A 488 18.25 -3.52 20.49
C GLU A 488 18.50 -3.51 18.98
N LEU A 489 18.24 -2.37 18.32
CA LEU A 489 18.48 -2.19 16.88
C LEU A 489 19.96 -2.39 16.52
N VAL A 490 20.87 -1.77 17.26
CA VAL A 490 22.32 -1.92 17.02
C VAL A 490 22.77 -3.37 17.25
N LEU A 491 22.27 -4.02 18.30
CA LEU A 491 22.56 -5.42 18.58
C LEU A 491 22.14 -6.33 17.42
N ASP A 492 20.91 -6.15 16.93
CA ASP A 492 20.36 -6.95 15.83
C ASP A 492 21.20 -6.77 14.57
N GLN A 493 21.54 -5.54 14.19
CA GLN A 493 22.36 -5.26 13.02
C GLN A 493 23.77 -5.89 13.14
N LEU A 494 24.43 -5.79 14.30
CA LEU A 494 25.74 -6.41 14.54
C LEU A 494 25.69 -7.94 14.44
N LEU A 495 24.62 -8.56 14.94
CA LEU A 495 24.40 -10.00 14.82
C LEU A 495 24.23 -10.42 13.35
N ARG A 496 23.53 -9.64 12.53
CA ARG A 496 23.38 -9.95 11.09
C ARG A 496 24.68 -9.83 10.32
N GLU A 497 25.52 -8.87 10.70
CA GLU A 497 26.88 -8.71 10.16
C GLU A 497 27.87 -9.78 10.69
N GLY A 498 27.45 -10.65 11.61
CA GLY A 498 28.32 -11.66 12.24
C GLY A 498 29.34 -11.08 13.22
N ARG A 499 29.19 -9.81 13.63
CA ARG A 499 30.07 -9.10 14.58
C ARG A 499 29.73 -9.45 16.03
N ASN A 500 29.80 -10.74 16.35
CA ASN A 500 29.30 -11.29 17.62
C ASN A 500 30.00 -10.72 18.87
N ARG A 501 31.27 -10.30 18.77
CA ARG A 501 31.99 -9.66 19.88
C ARG A 501 31.46 -8.27 20.20
N ASP A 502 31.20 -7.48 19.17
CA ASP A 502 30.67 -6.14 19.31
C ASP A 502 29.22 -6.20 19.80
N ALA A 503 28.43 -7.14 19.27
CA ALA A 503 27.09 -7.46 19.75
C ALA A 503 27.09 -7.78 21.26
N LEU A 504 28.01 -8.63 21.72
CA LEU A 504 28.13 -8.95 23.15
C LEU A 504 28.49 -7.70 23.99
N ALA A 505 29.44 -6.87 23.53
CA ALA A 505 29.83 -5.66 24.24
C ALA A 505 28.66 -4.66 24.39
N VAL A 506 27.78 -4.57 23.39
CA VAL A 506 26.55 -3.77 23.49
C VAL A 506 25.68 -4.27 24.64
N THR A 507 25.51 -5.58 24.81
CA THR A 507 24.69 -6.15 25.89
C THR A 507 25.33 -6.03 27.29
N GLU A 508 26.66 -5.92 27.37
CA GLU A 508 27.39 -5.72 28.63
C GLU A 508 27.33 -4.26 29.11
N THR A 509 27.18 -3.31 28.18
CA THR A 509 27.07 -1.87 28.47
C THR A 509 25.61 -1.49 28.72
N ARG A 510 24.92 -2.25 29.56
CA ARG A 510 23.48 -2.10 29.82
C ARG A 510 23.20 -0.71 30.42
N ARG A 511 22.36 0.07 29.72
CA ARG A 511 22.04 1.48 30.00
C ARG A 511 20.79 1.63 30.85
N ASP A 512 19.82 0.73 30.68
CA ASP A 512 18.62 0.61 31.52
C ASP A 512 18.61 -0.70 32.32
N ASP A 513 18.15 -0.64 33.56
CA ASP A 513 17.99 -1.79 34.45
C ASP A 513 16.80 -2.68 34.05
N THR A 514 15.93 -2.26 33.13
CA THR A 514 14.81 -3.07 32.63
C THR A 514 15.29 -4.15 31.64
N PRO A 515 15.00 -5.45 31.87
CA PRO A 515 15.36 -6.49 30.91
C PRO A 515 14.48 -6.40 29.67
N VAL A 516 15.10 -6.28 28.50
CA VAL A 516 14.44 -6.32 27.19
C VAL A 516 14.72 -7.68 26.53
N LEU A 517 13.68 -8.34 26.02
CA LEU A 517 13.81 -9.68 25.44
C LEU A 517 14.85 -9.75 24.31
N GLY A 518 14.88 -8.78 23.41
CA GLY A 518 15.83 -8.77 22.29
C GLY A 518 17.29 -8.72 22.74
N LEU A 519 17.61 -7.93 23.77
CA LEU A 519 18.96 -7.87 24.33
C LEU A 519 19.40 -9.21 24.94
N LEU A 520 18.50 -9.86 25.70
CA LEU A 520 18.78 -11.16 26.31
C LEU A 520 18.97 -12.27 25.26
N MET A 521 18.07 -12.30 24.27
CA MET A 521 18.14 -13.28 23.19
C MET A 521 19.34 -13.05 22.28
N GLY A 522 19.64 -11.80 21.93
CA GLY A 522 20.80 -11.44 21.14
C GLY A 522 22.12 -11.75 21.87
N ARG A 523 22.19 -11.54 23.19
CA ARG A 523 23.31 -11.99 24.03
C ARG A 523 23.51 -13.50 23.96
N ALA A 524 22.42 -14.27 24.11
CA ALA A 524 22.48 -15.73 24.04
C ALA A 524 22.99 -16.20 22.66
N LEU A 525 22.49 -15.60 21.57
CA LEU A 525 22.94 -15.92 20.21
C LEU A 525 24.41 -15.54 19.98
N ALA A 526 24.84 -14.36 20.44
CA ALA A 526 26.24 -13.92 20.34
C ALA A 526 27.18 -14.87 21.07
N LEU A 527 26.86 -15.25 22.31
CA LEU A 527 27.65 -16.18 23.12
C LEU A 527 27.71 -17.57 22.50
N PHE A 528 26.59 -18.07 21.97
CA PHE A 528 26.55 -19.35 21.24
C PHE A 528 27.47 -19.33 20.01
N ARG A 529 27.39 -18.28 19.18
CA ARG A 529 28.25 -18.11 18.00
C ARG A 529 29.74 -17.90 18.34
N LEU A 530 30.03 -17.48 19.57
CA LEU A 530 31.40 -17.37 20.11
C LEU A 530 31.87 -18.64 20.83
N GLU A 531 31.10 -19.73 20.78
CA GLU A 531 31.38 -21.02 21.43
C GLU A 531 31.47 -20.94 22.97
N ARG A 532 30.88 -19.90 23.58
CA ARG A 532 30.79 -19.70 25.04
C ARG A 532 29.50 -20.31 25.59
N ILE A 533 29.35 -21.63 25.42
CA ILE A 533 28.09 -22.35 25.62
C ILE A 533 27.56 -22.26 27.06
N ASP A 534 28.43 -22.35 28.08
CA ASP A 534 28.01 -22.26 29.49
C ASP A 534 27.35 -20.91 29.82
N GLU A 535 27.91 -19.82 29.29
CA GLU A 535 27.38 -18.47 29.47
C GLU A 535 26.13 -18.25 28.62
N ALA A 536 26.07 -18.85 27.43
CA ALA A 536 24.87 -18.83 26.59
C ALA A 536 23.68 -19.52 27.30
N ASN A 537 23.93 -20.63 27.99
CA ASN A 537 22.93 -21.34 28.78
C ASN A 537 22.47 -20.54 30.02
N GLU A 538 23.33 -19.73 30.63
CA GLU A 538 22.93 -18.76 31.66
C GLU A 538 22.01 -17.69 31.07
N ALA A 539 22.39 -17.08 29.94
CA ALA A 539 21.56 -16.09 29.26
C ALA A 539 20.17 -16.66 28.87
N LEU A 540 20.09 -17.91 28.42
CA LEU A 540 18.79 -18.56 28.15
C LEU A 540 17.94 -18.76 29.40
N ARG A 541 18.54 -18.96 30.58
CA ARG A 541 17.79 -19.02 31.84
C ARG A 541 17.19 -17.65 32.18
N GLU A 542 17.91 -16.56 31.94
CA GLU A 542 17.39 -15.20 32.07
C GLU A 542 16.23 -14.95 31.09
N VAL A 543 16.36 -15.37 29.83
CA VAL A 543 15.29 -15.31 28.82
C VAL A 543 14.03 -16.05 29.31
N ARG A 544 14.17 -17.31 29.78
CA ARG A 544 13.04 -18.10 30.27
C ARG A 544 12.34 -17.45 31.46
N HIS A 545 13.10 -16.76 32.32
CA HIS A 545 12.54 -16.04 33.45
C HIS A 545 11.78 -14.78 33.01
N HIS A 546 12.30 -14.06 32.01
CA HIS A 546 11.69 -12.85 31.48
C HIS A 546 10.46 -13.14 30.61
N ASN A 547 10.59 -14.02 29.62
CA ASN A 547 9.51 -14.39 28.70
C ASN A 547 9.47 -15.92 28.46
N PRO A 548 8.55 -16.66 29.10
CA PRO A 548 8.46 -18.11 28.98
C PRO A 548 7.98 -18.58 27.60
N HIS A 549 7.46 -17.68 26.75
CA HIS A 549 6.96 -18.01 25.42
C HIS A 549 8.00 -17.88 24.31
N ALA A 550 9.12 -17.20 24.56
CA ALA A 550 10.12 -16.88 23.54
C ALA A 550 10.73 -18.13 22.88
N LEU A 551 11.32 -19.03 23.66
CA LEU A 551 12.01 -20.21 23.14
C LEU A 551 11.08 -21.21 22.41
N PRO A 552 9.91 -21.60 22.99
CA PRO A 552 8.99 -22.50 22.30
C PRO A 552 8.48 -21.92 20.98
N MET A 553 8.21 -20.60 20.96
CA MET A 553 7.72 -19.94 19.76
C MET A 553 8.79 -19.84 18.68
N LEU A 554 10.05 -19.61 19.06
CA LEU A 554 11.17 -19.54 18.13
C LEU A 554 11.47 -20.90 17.46
N CYS A 555 11.38 -22.00 18.22
CA CYS A 555 11.65 -23.35 17.71
C CYS A 555 10.52 -23.90 16.82
N ALA A 556 9.27 -23.49 17.05
CA ALA A 556 8.13 -23.95 16.27
C ALA A 556 8.28 -23.62 14.76
N GLU A 557 7.93 -24.56 13.89
CA GLU A 557 7.98 -24.35 12.43
C GLU A 557 6.90 -23.36 11.96
N GLN A 558 5.67 -23.55 12.44
CA GLN A 558 4.51 -22.70 12.16
C GLN A 558 3.87 -22.24 13.46
N THR A 559 3.66 -20.93 13.58
CA THR A 559 3.03 -20.30 14.75
C THR A 559 1.93 -19.37 14.26
N ARG A 560 0.79 -19.34 14.98
CA ARG A 560 -0.30 -18.43 14.65
C ARG A 560 0.14 -16.99 14.92
N PRO A 561 -0.07 -16.05 13.97
CA PRO A 561 0.23 -14.65 14.18
C PRO A 561 -0.47 -14.09 15.41
N VAL A 562 0.26 -13.33 16.21
CA VAL A 562 -0.31 -12.50 17.25
C VAL A 562 -0.50 -11.12 16.64
N GLN A 563 -1.76 -10.70 16.51
CA GLN A 563 -2.09 -9.39 15.94
C GLN A 563 -1.78 -8.31 16.98
N LEU A 564 -0.75 -7.53 16.72
CA LEU A 564 -0.50 -6.23 17.35
C LEU A 564 -1.10 -5.15 16.44
N GLY A 565 -1.62 -4.07 17.02
CA GLY A 565 -1.94 -2.89 16.22
C GLY A 565 -0.65 -2.27 15.69
N PRO A 566 -0.69 -1.51 14.58
CA PRO A 566 0.51 -0.90 13.98
C PRO A 566 1.33 -0.06 14.98
N ASP A 567 0.67 0.52 15.99
CA ASP A 567 1.31 1.36 17.02
C ASP A 567 1.36 0.74 18.42
N SER A 568 0.98 -0.53 18.59
CA SER A 568 0.99 -1.15 19.93
C SER A 568 2.35 -1.79 20.23
N VAL A 569 3.13 -1.18 21.12
CA VAL A 569 4.32 -1.79 21.70
C VAL A 569 3.90 -3.02 22.50
N ALA A 570 4.51 -4.18 22.21
CA ALA A 570 4.21 -5.40 22.94
C ALA A 570 4.69 -5.28 24.39
N GLU A 571 3.80 -5.57 25.35
CA GLU A 571 4.18 -5.53 26.76
C GLU A 571 5.25 -6.60 27.07
N PRO A 572 6.27 -6.27 27.89
CA PRO A 572 7.33 -7.21 28.26
C PRO A 572 6.80 -8.50 28.90
N GLY A 573 7.42 -9.64 28.56
CA GLY A 573 7.05 -10.98 29.03
C GLY A 573 5.80 -11.58 28.38
N THR A 574 5.12 -10.86 27.49
CA THR A 574 3.91 -11.36 26.84
C THR A 574 4.19 -12.27 25.65
N ARG A 575 3.16 -13.01 25.23
CA ARG A 575 3.19 -13.78 23.98
C ARG A 575 3.36 -12.89 22.74
N ALA A 576 2.96 -11.62 22.81
CA ALA A 576 3.08 -10.68 21.71
C ALA A 576 4.54 -10.25 21.52
N GLU A 577 5.27 -9.99 22.60
CA GLU A 577 6.71 -9.68 22.56
C GLU A 577 7.52 -10.86 21.98
N ALA A 578 7.21 -12.10 22.40
CA ALA A 578 7.82 -13.30 21.84
C ALA A 578 7.54 -13.47 20.33
N TRP A 579 6.35 -13.08 19.87
CA TRP A 579 5.99 -13.10 18.44
C TRP A 579 6.74 -12.02 17.65
N GLN A 580 6.86 -10.82 18.20
CA GLN A 580 7.63 -9.72 17.60
C GLN A 580 9.10 -10.11 17.44
N TYR A 581 9.75 -10.58 18.50
CA TYR A 581 11.15 -11.03 18.45
C TYR A 581 11.35 -12.16 17.43
N ARG A 582 10.44 -13.15 17.40
CA ARG A 582 10.50 -14.23 16.41
C ARG A 582 10.42 -13.70 14.99
N THR A 583 9.48 -12.80 14.71
CA THR A 583 9.28 -12.24 13.36
C THR A 583 10.56 -11.55 12.90
N LEU A 584 11.20 -10.78 13.79
CA LEU A 584 12.40 -10.03 13.47
C LEU A 584 13.65 -10.91 13.32
N MET A 585 13.92 -11.82 14.25
CA MET A 585 15.27 -12.40 14.40
C MET A 585 15.38 -13.90 14.10
N ARG A 586 14.28 -14.61 13.83
CA ARG A 586 14.34 -16.08 13.66
C ARG A 586 15.17 -16.51 12.45
N ASP A 587 15.23 -15.70 11.40
CA ASP A 587 16.12 -15.93 10.25
C ASP A 587 17.58 -16.06 10.70
N GLN A 588 18.03 -15.22 11.63
CA GLN A 588 19.39 -15.26 12.18
C GLN A 588 19.67 -16.54 12.98
N TRP A 589 18.67 -17.03 13.72
CA TRP A 589 18.76 -18.32 14.42
C TRP A 589 18.81 -19.50 13.45
N ARG A 590 18.01 -19.47 12.38
CA ARG A 590 18.03 -20.50 11.32
C ARG A 590 19.34 -20.53 10.54
N ALA A 591 19.89 -19.36 10.24
CA ALA A 591 21.15 -19.23 9.52
C ALA A 591 22.36 -19.68 10.35
N THR A 592 22.22 -19.76 11.68
CA THR A 592 23.29 -20.19 12.59
C THR A 592 23.28 -21.72 12.75
N PRO A 593 24.32 -22.45 12.29
CA PRO A 593 24.35 -23.90 12.38
C PRO A 593 24.20 -24.40 13.82
N GLY A 594 23.26 -25.31 14.05
CA GLY A 594 23.04 -25.95 15.36
C GLY A 594 22.30 -25.09 16.41
N ALA A 595 22.05 -23.80 16.17
CA ALA A 595 21.46 -22.92 17.17
C ALA A 595 20.02 -23.31 17.54
N LEU A 596 19.17 -23.63 16.57
CA LEU A 596 17.80 -24.08 16.84
C LEU A 596 17.75 -25.46 17.52
N ALA A 597 18.69 -26.35 17.20
CA ALA A 597 18.78 -27.66 17.86
C ALA A 597 19.19 -27.49 19.34
N TRP A 598 20.15 -26.62 19.62
CA TRP A 598 20.56 -26.25 20.97
C TRP A 598 19.41 -25.64 21.78
N LEU A 599 18.61 -24.74 21.19
CA LEU A 599 17.42 -24.21 21.86
C LEU A 599 16.39 -25.30 22.18
N GLN A 600 16.21 -26.27 21.28
CA GLN A 600 15.28 -27.38 21.47
C GLN A 600 15.74 -28.32 22.61
N GLU A 601 17.03 -28.63 22.69
CA GLU A 601 17.59 -29.42 23.80
C GLU A 601 17.36 -28.71 25.15
N THR A 602 17.52 -27.38 25.19
CA THR A 602 17.31 -26.57 26.40
C THR A 602 15.84 -26.45 26.82
N LEU A 603 14.91 -26.77 25.91
CA LEU A 603 13.46 -26.83 26.20
C LEU A 603 13.04 -28.19 26.76
N ASP A 604 13.75 -29.24 26.38
CA ASP A 604 13.49 -30.61 26.82
C ASP A 604 14.10 -30.88 28.22
N ASP A 605 15.06 -30.04 28.66
CA ASP A 605 15.63 -29.94 30.03
C ASP A 605 14.87 -28.97 30.96
#